data_AF-A0A9D1BZW1-F1
#
_entry.id   AF-A0A9D1BZW1-F1
#
_cell.length_a   1.000
_cell.length_b   1.000
_cell.length_c   1.000
_cell.angle_alpha   90.00
_cell.angle_beta   90.00
_cell.angle_gamma   90.00
#
_symmetry.space_group_name_H-M   'P 1'
#
loop_
_entity.id
_entity.type
_entity.pdbx_description
1 polymer ?
#
loop_
_entity_poly.entity_id
_entity_poly.type
_entity_poly.pdbx_seq_one_letter_code
_entity_poly.pdbx_strand_id
1 'polypeptide(L)'
;MSTTSRTNQHWIEHLEEAGYGVWDWNLVTNEVTYSKKWKSMLGYAEDEIGKDFSEFQGRVHQEDFPALLENVQSHLQGIKPVFVHEFRMLAKDGAYRWIMAQGSVLDKDSDGKPLRMVGTHTDTTESKQALQDLKEQKNFIDKVVNSAPIFVYIFDLVTQQNIYCNDAVFTLLGYMPSEIQARENQLIDISLFHPEDLPKLQAHFFELTQLPEGQTKVIEYRVKHKNGEYRNFRSYDTAFIRNENHQVTQIIGTAVDVTQLKVSEQQLEFLAHHDPLTSLPNRTLLHARLEHSLQVNERSGTQLAVCFIDLDNFKYINDRYGHTTGDQVLVEVAKRMQDCVRKEDSLARVGGDEFVVVLEHLSSQNASEKVILNLLNAFNEPIVLDEQLFSLSVSIGVSFFPQDGETIEALNKHADTAMYRAKLAGKNTFKVYSQSMSDDLVGRLEMETDLKYAMTQLQFELYYQPKISLKNRKVVGLEALIRWNHPTKGLVPPNDFIPLAEELGLIVPMGEWVLKQACSDIEVLK
;
A
#
# COMPACT_ATOMS: atom_id res chain seq x y z
N MET A 1 70.58 -48.28 45.95
CA MET A 1 69.28 -48.18 45.24
C MET A 1 68.38 -47.31 46.08
N SER A 2 68.35 -46.01 45.73
CA SER A 2 67.92 -44.91 46.58
C SER A 2 66.43 -44.60 46.44
N THR A 3 65.86 -44.18 47.56
CA THR A 3 64.48 -43.78 47.85
C THR A 3 63.93 -42.60 47.01
N THR A 4 64.72 -42.00 46.12
CA THR A 4 64.35 -40.85 45.28
C THR A 4 63.47 -41.23 44.07
N SER A 5 63.49 -42.49 43.64
CA SER A 5 62.70 -42.95 42.48
C SER A 5 61.21 -43.16 42.79
N ARG A 6 60.82 -43.32 44.07
CA ARG A 6 59.42 -43.58 44.46
C ARG A 6 58.57 -42.32 44.56
N THR A 7 59.17 -41.17 44.88
CA THR A 7 58.45 -39.90 45.10
C THR A 7 58.06 -39.20 43.79
N ASN A 8 58.84 -39.38 42.72
CA ASN A 8 58.59 -38.75 41.42
C ASN A 8 57.45 -39.40 40.62
N GLN A 9 57.04 -40.62 40.95
CA GLN A 9 55.98 -41.34 40.22
C GLN A 9 54.57 -41.00 40.74
N HIS A 10 54.48 -40.58 42.01
CA HIS A 10 53.21 -40.42 42.70
C HIS A 10 52.39 -39.20 42.22
N TRP A 11 53.02 -38.08 41.86
CA TRP A 11 52.28 -36.88 41.41
C TRP A 11 51.72 -37.03 39.98
N ILE A 12 52.39 -37.80 39.13
CA ILE A 12 51.90 -38.12 37.77
C ILE A 12 50.61 -38.93 37.90
N GLU A 13 50.60 -39.97 38.75
CA GLU A 13 49.42 -40.79 39.00
C GLU A 13 48.22 -39.96 39.50
N HIS A 14 48.44 -39.01 40.42
CA HIS A 14 47.36 -38.13 40.91
C HIS A 14 46.81 -37.19 39.82
N LEU A 15 47.66 -36.66 38.94
CA LEU A 15 47.21 -35.83 37.81
C LEU A 15 46.46 -36.64 36.75
N GLU A 16 46.87 -37.89 36.52
CA GLU A 16 46.16 -38.80 35.63
C GLU A 16 44.78 -39.20 36.15
N GLU A 17 44.66 -39.45 37.47
CA GLU A 17 43.38 -39.70 38.14
C GLU A 17 42.45 -38.48 38.05
N ALA A 18 43.01 -37.26 38.12
CA ALA A 18 42.29 -36.01 37.90
C ALA A 18 41.96 -35.72 36.42
N GLY A 19 42.32 -36.62 35.50
CA GLY A 19 41.95 -36.57 34.09
C GLY A 19 42.95 -35.87 33.17
N TYR A 20 44.10 -35.41 33.68
CA TYR A 20 45.11 -34.68 32.92
C TYR A 20 46.10 -35.64 32.24
N GLY A 21 46.45 -35.34 30.98
CA GLY A 21 47.58 -36.00 30.32
C GLY A 21 48.87 -35.29 30.67
N VAL A 22 49.82 -35.96 31.32
CA VAL A 22 51.10 -35.33 31.72
C VAL A 22 52.14 -35.51 30.61
N TRP A 23 52.92 -34.46 30.36
CA TRP A 23 54.06 -34.48 29.46
C TRP A 23 55.30 -33.90 30.15
N ASP A 24 56.47 -34.44 29.80
CA ASP A 24 57.74 -34.07 30.40
C ASP A 24 58.82 -34.06 29.31
N TRP A 25 59.27 -32.86 28.98
CA TRP A 25 60.18 -32.56 27.88
C TRP A 25 61.58 -32.21 28.42
N ASN A 26 62.55 -33.03 28.02
CA ASN A 26 63.96 -32.77 28.22
C ASN A 26 64.49 -31.88 27.06
N LEU A 27 64.83 -30.63 27.37
CA LEU A 27 65.25 -29.64 26.39
C LEU A 27 66.69 -29.88 25.88
N VAL A 28 67.47 -30.72 26.55
CA VAL A 28 68.85 -31.05 26.16
C VAL A 28 68.88 -32.20 25.16
N THR A 29 68.14 -33.28 25.43
CA THR A 29 68.06 -34.45 24.53
C THR A 29 66.96 -34.33 23.49
N ASN A 30 66.09 -33.32 23.62
CA ASN A 30 64.88 -33.11 22.82
C ASN A 30 63.89 -34.28 22.89
N GLU A 31 63.91 -35.03 24.00
CA GLU A 31 63.00 -36.15 24.24
C GLU A 31 61.81 -35.73 25.11
N VAL A 32 60.60 -36.12 24.72
CA VAL A 32 59.37 -35.94 25.49
C VAL A 32 58.86 -37.30 25.98
N THR A 33 58.47 -37.35 27.24
CA THR A 33 57.79 -38.50 27.83
C THR A 33 56.34 -38.13 28.12
N TYR A 34 55.43 -39.05 27.79
CA TYR A 34 53.98 -38.87 27.92
C TYR A 34 53.40 -39.89 28.89
N SER A 35 52.45 -39.43 29.68
CA SER A 35 51.70 -40.25 30.62
C SER A 35 50.73 -41.20 29.89
N LYS A 36 50.24 -42.24 30.58
CA LYS A 36 49.26 -43.20 30.03
C LYS A 36 47.95 -42.50 29.68
N LYS A 37 47.50 -41.58 30.53
CA LYS A 37 46.31 -40.76 30.30
C LYS A 37 46.45 -39.87 29.05
N TRP A 38 47.63 -39.30 28.83
CA TRP A 38 47.92 -38.50 27.64
C TRP A 38 47.76 -39.32 26.36
N LYS A 39 48.32 -40.54 26.33
CA LYS A 39 48.24 -41.43 25.15
C LYS A 39 46.81 -41.88 24.88
N SER A 40 46.09 -42.31 25.91
CA SER A 40 44.69 -42.74 25.80
C SER A 40 43.74 -41.61 25.41
N MET A 41 43.98 -40.37 25.85
CA MET A 41 43.21 -39.18 25.44
C MET A 41 43.26 -38.96 23.92
N LEU A 42 44.34 -39.32 23.25
CA LEU A 42 44.48 -39.22 21.79
C LEU A 42 44.21 -40.55 21.06
N GLY A 43 43.82 -41.60 21.81
CA GLY A 43 43.46 -42.92 21.28
C GLY A 43 44.64 -43.88 21.01
N TYR A 44 45.83 -43.59 21.54
CA TYR A 44 47.03 -44.41 21.34
C TYR A 44 47.31 -45.36 22.51
N ALA A 45 47.89 -46.53 22.20
CA ALA A 45 48.40 -47.48 23.19
C ALA A 45 49.80 -47.07 23.71
N GLU A 46 50.26 -47.70 24.80
CA GLU A 46 51.49 -47.29 25.50
C GLU A 46 52.76 -47.33 24.63
N ASP A 47 52.84 -48.26 23.67
CA ASP A 47 54.03 -48.46 22.84
C ASP A 47 53.94 -47.81 21.44
N GLU A 48 52.86 -47.07 21.15
CA GLU A 48 52.60 -46.52 19.82
C GLU A 48 53.16 -45.10 19.58
N ILE A 49 53.75 -44.48 20.61
CA ILE A 49 54.27 -43.12 20.55
C ILE A 49 55.73 -43.12 20.99
N GLY A 50 56.60 -42.63 20.12
CA GLY A 50 58.01 -42.45 20.40
C GLY A 50 58.28 -41.31 21.38
N LYS A 51 59.57 -41.09 21.67
CA LYS A 51 60.01 -40.07 22.63
C LYS A 51 60.55 -38.82 21.96
N ASP A 52 60.62 -38.75 20.63
CA ASP A 52 61.14 -37.58 19.93
C ASP A 52 60.07 -36.48 19.87
N PHE A 53 60.47 -35.24 20.20
CA PHE A 53 59.61 -34.05 20.05
C PHE A 53 59.08 -33.87 18.63
N SER A 54 59.80 -34.39 17.61
CA SER A 54 59.33 -34.34 16.21
C SER A 54 57.98 -35.05 15.99
N GLU A 55 57.68 -36.11 16.76
CA GLU A 55 56.39 -36.79 16.70
C GLU A 55 55.26 -35.93 17.25
N PHE A 56 55.53 -35.15 18.30
CA PHE A 56 54.57 -34.17 18.82
C PHE A 56 54.31 -33.06 17.81
N GLN A 57 55.37 -32.50 17.23
CA GLN A 57 55.27 -31.50 16.17
C GLN A 57 54.41 -31.99 15.01
N GLY A 58 54.59 -33.25 14.57
CA GLY A 58 53.79 -33.85 13.50
C GLY A 58 52.30 -34.04 13.83
N ARG A 59 51.90 -33.94 15.11
CA ARG A 59 50.50 -34.07 15.56
C ARG A 59 49.81 -32.73 15.76
N VAL A 60 50.55 -31.65 15.98
CA VAL A 60 49.95 -30.32 16.11
C VAL A 60 49.50 -29.83 14.72
N HIS A 61 48.32 -29.22 14.65
CA HIS A 61 47.82 -28.64 13.40
C HIS A 61 48.80 -27.57 12.85
N GLN A 62 49.03 -27.59 11.54
CA GLN A 62 50.08 -26.77 10.91
C GLN A 62 49.91 -25.26 11.14
N GLU A 63 48.67 -24.77 11.22
CA GLU A 63 48.36 -23.37 11.52
C GLU A 63 48.63 -22.98 12.97
N ASP A 64 48.55 -23.92 13.91
CA ASP A 64 48.65 -23.64 15.35
C ASP A 64 50.11 -23.75 15.83
N PHE A 65 50.94 -24.54 15.14
CA PHE A 65 52.31 -24.83 15.55
C PHE A 65 53.24 -23.59 15.64
N PRO A 66 53.21 -22.61 14.71
CA PRO A 66 54.05 -21.42 14.82
C PRO A 66 53.76 -20.60 16.09
N ALA A 67 52.48 -20.38 16.39
CA ALA A 67 52.04 -19.63 17.57
C ALA A 67 52.34 -20.37 18.88
N LEU A 68 52.19 -21.71 18.87
CA LEU A 68 52.57 -22.57 19.98
C LEU A 68 54.07 -22.44 20.28
N LEU A 69 54.92 -22.54 19.26
CA LEU A 69 56.38 -22.48 19.41
C LEU A 69 56.84 -21.12 19.95
N GLU A 70 56.29 -20.02 19.44
CA GLU A 70 56.58 -18.67 19.93
C GLU A 70 56.21 -18.52 21.41
N ASN A 71 55.04 -19.05 21.81
CA ASN A 71 54.58 -18.98 23.20
C ASN A 71 55.46 -19.83 24.14
N VAL A 72 55.88 -21.02 23.69
CA VAL A 72 56.84 -21.87 24.40
C VAL A 72 58.18 -21.14 24.55
N GLN A 73 58.74 -20.58 23.47
CA GLN A 73 60.00 -19.85 23.50
C GLN A 73 59.95 -18.64 24.45
N SER A 74 58.84 -17.89 24.43
CA SER A 74 58.61 -16.75 25.32
C SER A 74 58.60 -17.17 26.79
N HIS A 75 58.02 -18.33 27.11
CA HIS A 75 58.05 -18.87 28.46
C HIS A 75 59.45 -19.34 28.87
N LEU A 76 60.17 -20.05 27.98
CA LEU A 76 61.53 -20.53 28.22
C LEU A 76 62.54 -19.38 28.43
N GLN A 77 62.35 -18.24 27.76
CA GLN A 77 63.14 -17.02 27.94
C GLN A 77 62.76 -16.24 29.22
N GLY A 78 61.77 -16.69 29.98
CA GLY A 78 61.30 -16.03 31.19
C GLY A 78 60.46 -14.77 30.94
N ILE A 79 60.04 -14.51 29.69
CA ILE A 79 59.20 -13.36 29.34
C ILE A 79 57.77 -13.58 29.86
N LYS A 80 57.26 -14.80 29.76
CA LYS A 80 55.97 -15.21 30.34
C LYS A 80 56.18 -16.10 31.56
N PRO A 81 55.57 -15.80 32.72
CA PRO A 81 55.77 -16.56 33.95
C PRO A 81 55.10 -17.95 33.93
N VAL A 82 54.06 -18.14 33.09
CA VAL A 82 53.33 -19.41 32.95
C VAL A 82 53.11 -19.69 31.46
N PHE A 83 53.33 -20.93 31.03
CA PHE A 83 52.92 -21.38 29.71
C PHE A 83 51.50 -21.94 29.76
N VAL A 84 50.59 -21.27 29.06
CA VAL A 84 49.25 -21.77 28.76
C VAL A 84 49.01 -21.54 27.27
N HIS A 85 48.59 -22.57 26.54
CA HIS A 85 48.26 -22.47 25.13
C HIS A 85 47.19 -23.48 24.74
N GLU A 86 46.33 -23.12 23.78
CA GLU A 86 45.34 -24.03 23.21
C GLU A 86 45.70 -24.29 21.75
N PHE A 87 45.67 -25.55 21.32
CA PHE A 87 45.98 -25.94 19.95
C PHE A 87 45.29 -27.24 19.56
N ARG A 88 45.18 -27.50 18.27
CA ARG A 88 44.61 -28.75 17.75
C ARG A 88 45.69 -29.83 17.64
N MET A 89 45.42 -31.00 18.20
CA MET A 89 46.24 -32.21 18.08
C MET A 89 45.52 -33.31 17.31
N LEU A 90 46.22 -33.96 16.38
CA LEU A 90 45.73 -35.08 15.59
C LEU A 90 45.70 -36.37 16.43
N ALA A 91 44.49 -36.90 16.64
CA ALA A 91 44.25 -38.18 17.30
C ALA A 91 44.41 -39.36 16.32
N LYS A 92 44.48 -40.58 16.85
CA LYS A 92 44.70 -41.81 16.05
C LYS A 92 43.58 -42.09 15.05
N ASP A 93 42.37 -41.65 15.37
CA ASP A 93 41.18 -41.75 14.51
C ASP A 93 41.22 -40.78 13.31
N GLY A 94 42.25 -39.93 13.21
CA GLY A 94 42.39 -38.93 12.16
C GLY A 94 41.66 -37.62 12.43
N ALA A 95 40.96 -37.50 13.56
CA ALA A 95 40.30 -36.26 13.96
C ALA A 95 41.25 -35.35 14.76
N TYR A 96 41.04 -34.04 14.64
CA TYR A 96 41.71 -33.07 15.50
C TYR A 96 40.94 -32.87 16.81
N ARG A 97 41.67 -32.85 17.92
CA ARG A 97 41.16 -32.54 19.26
C ARG A 97 41.76 -31.24 19.77
N TRP A 98 40.96 -30.40 20.40
CA TRP A 98 41.44 -29.19 21.05
C TRP A 98 42.10 -29.56 22.37
N ILE A 99 43.38 -29.22 22.49
CA ILE A 99 44.18 -29.49 23.67
C ILE A 99 44.58 -28.17 24.30
N MET A 100 44.23 -28.00 25.57
CA MET A 100 44.79 -26.96 26.42
C MET A 100 46.05 -27.50 27.08
N ALA A 101 47.20 -26.94 26.71
CA ALA A 101 48.48 -27.23 27.34
C ALA A 101 48.83 -26.18 28.38
N GLN A 102 49.26 -26.67 29.55
CA GLN A 102 49.82 -25.84 30.61
C GLN A 102 51.17 -26.43 31.01
N GLY A 103 52.17 -25.59 31.26
CA GLY A 103 53.50 -26.09 31.60
C GLY A 103 54.37 -25.08 32.33
N SER A 104 55.40 -25.60 32.99
CA SER A 104 56.41 -24.83 33.70
C SER A 104 57.79 -25.46 33.55
N VAL A 105 58.83 -24.61 33.61
CA VAL A 105 60.22 -25.07 33.66
C VAL A 105 60.52 -25.67 35.03
N LEU A 106 60.89 -26.94 35.05
CA LEU A 106 61.19 -27.69 36.28
C LEU A 106 62.66 -27.53 36.69
N ASP A 107 63.58 -27.72 35.74
CA ASP A 107 65.03 -27.67 35.99
C ASP A 107 65.69 -26.59 35.14
N LYS A 108 66.67 -25.88 35.72
CA LYS A 108 67.54 -24.90 35.04
C LYS A 108 69.00 -25.24 35.30
N ASP A 109 69.89 -24.91 34.36
CA ASP A 109 71.33 -25.03 34.56
C ASP A 109 71.90 -23.91 35.46
N SER A 110 73.20 -23.97 35.72
CA SER A 110 73.92 -22.97 36.53
C SER A 110 73.89 -21.56 35.94
N ASP A 111 73.63 -21.42 34.64
CA ASP A 111 73.52 -20.16 33.91
C ASP A 111 72.06 -19.70 33.76
N GLY A 112 71.11 -20.41 34.38
CA GLY A 112 69.68 -20.10 34.38
C GLY A 112 68.93 -20.54 33.13
N LYS A 113 69.56 -21.31 32.23
CA LYS A 113 68.93 -21.83 31.02
C LYS A 113 68.02 -23.02 31.36
N PRO A 114 66.79 -23.08 30.81
CA PRO A 114 65.87 -24.18 31.09
C PRO A 114 66.40 -25.51 30.54
N LEU A 115 66.43 -26.54 31.39
CA LEU A 115 66.86 -27.91 31.07
C LEU A 115 65.67 -28.85 30.86
N ARG A 116 64.57 -28.63 31.58
CA ARG A 116 63.42 -29.52 31.56
C ARG A 116 62.12 -28.76 31.77
N MET A 117 61.10 -29.07 30.98
CA MET A 117 59.77 -28.48 31.07
C MET A 117 58.73 -29.58 31.26
N VAL A 118 57.83 -29.41 32.23
CA VAL A 118 56.77 -30.37 32.51
C VAL A 118 55.42 -29.67 32.46
N GLY A 119 54.38 -30.43 32.13
CA GLY A 119 53.05 -29.85 32.01
C GLY A 119 51.93 -30.86 31.87
N THR A 120 50.73 -30.33 31.71
CA THR A 120 49.50 -31.07 31.50
C THR A 120 48.85 -30.68 30.19
N HIS A 121 48.19 -31.65 29.57
CA HIS A 121 47.27 -31.49 28.46
C HIS A 121 45.87 -31.89 28.93
N THR A 122 44.89 -31.05 28.61
CA THR A 122 43.47 -31.32 28.82
C THR A 122 42.76 -31.27 27.49
N ASP A 123 41.97 -32.30 27.16
CA ASP A 123 41.08 -32.28 26.00
C ASP A 123 39.88 -31.35 26.30
N THR A 124 39.76 -30.28 25.54
CA THR A 124 38.69 -29.28 25.65
C THR A 124 37.75 -29.30 24.44
N THR A 125 37.84 -30.33 23.58
CA THR A 125 37.09 -30.44 22.32
C THR A 125 35.58 -30.33 22.52
N GLU A 126 35.01 -31.09 23.46
CA GLU A 126 33.57 -31.11 23.74
C GLU A 126 33.07 -29.73 24.19
N SER A 127 33.79 -29.06 25.08
CA SER A 127 33.44 -27.73 25.57
C SER A 127 33.51 -26.67 24.47
N LYS A 128 34.55 -26.71 23.63
CA LYS A 128 34.69 -25.80 22.48
C LYS A 128 33.58 -26.00 21.46
N GLN A 129 33.23 -27.25 21.15
CA GLN A 129 32.15 -27.55 20.22
C GLN A 129 30.80 -27.06 20.76
N ALA A 130 30.48 -27.34 22.03
CA ALA A 130 29.24 -26.86 22.64
C ALA A 130 29.12 -25.32 22.64
N LEU A 131 30.23 -24.61 22.90
CA LEU A 131 30.25 -23.13 22.83
C LEU A 131 30.07 -22.61 21.40
N GLN A 132 30.67 -23.28 20.42
CA GLN A 132 30.53 -22.92 19.01
C GLN A 132 29.10 -23.17 18.51
N ASP A 133 28.53 -24.34 18.82
CA ASP A 133 27.16 -24.70 18.47
C ASP A 133 26.15 -23.71 19.07
N LEU A 134 26.34 -23.34 20.35
CA LEU A 134 25.51 -22.32 21.02
C LEU A 134 25.60 -20.96 20.32
N LYS A 135 26.81 -20.55 19.91
CA LYS A 135 27.04 -19.29 19.20
C LYS A 135 26.38 -19.31 17.81
N GLU A 136 26.47 -20.43 17.11
CA GLU A 136 25.84 -20.61 15.79
C GLU A 136 24.32 -20.61 15.89
N GLN A 137 23.75 -21.31 16.88
CA GLN A 137 22.31 -21.31 17.15
C GLN A 137 21.80 -19.90 17.49
N LYS A 138 22.50 -19.15 18.33
CA LYS A 138 22.15 -17.76 18.65
C LYS A 138 22.15 -16.89 17.39
N ASN A 139 23.23 -16.95 16.60
CA ASN A 139 23.34 -16.19 15.35
C ASN A 139 22.25 -16.57 14.34
N PHE A 140 21.85 -17.84 14.30
CA PHE A 140 20.76 -18.29 13.44
C PHE A 140 19.42 -17.66 13.86
N ILE A 141 19.07 -17.71 15.15
CA ILE A 141 17.83 -17.09 15.67
C ILE A 141 17.82 -15.58 15.38
N ASP A 142 18.92 -14.88 15.67
CA ASP A 142 19.05 -13.44 15.42
C ASP A 142 18.82 -13.12 13.94
N LYS A 143 19.37 -13.92 13.02
CA LYS A 143 19.16 -13.72 11.58
C LYS A 143 17.72 -14.02 11.15
N VAL A 144 17.10 -15.07 11.66
CA VAL A 144 15.71 -15.42 11.32
C VAL A 144 14.75 -14.30 11.76
N VAL A 145 14.86 -13.88 13.02
CA VAL A 145 13.98 -12.86 13.60
C VAL A 145 14.16 -11.49 12.94
N ASN A 146 15.37 -11.16 12.47
CA ASN A 146 15.66 -9.90 11.79
C ASN A 146 15.48 -9.94 10.26
N SER A 147 15.25 -11.11 9.66
CA SER A 147 15.04 -11.24 8.21
C SER A 147 13.65 -10.77 7.77
N ALA A 148 12.66 -10.82 8.66
CA ALA A 148 11.32 -10.34 8.41
C ALA A 148 11.17 -8.88 8.90
N PRO A 149 10.48 -8.00 8.15
CA PRO A 149 10.20 -6.62 8.57
C PRO A 149 9.04 -6.60 9.59
N ILE A 150 9.17 -7.35 10.67
CA ILE A 150 8.17 -7.50 11.73
C ILE A 150 8.88 -7.19 13.06
N PHE A 151 8.22 -6.44 13.93
CA PHE A 151 8.69 -6.30 15.30
C PHE A 151 8.46 -7.56 16.07
N VAL A 152 9.52 -8.13 16.61
CA VAL A 152 9.43 -9.21 17.59
C VAL A 152 9.92 -8.66 18.91
N TYR A 153 9.09 -8.77 19.94
CA TYR A 153 9.42 -8.26 21.24
C TYR A 153 9.01 -9.19 22.37
N ILE A 154 9.74 -9.12 23.47
CA ILE A 154 9.39 -9.71 24.76
C ILE A 154 9.13 -8.57 25.73
N PHE A 155 7.94 -8.55 26.32
CA PHE A 155 7.52 -7.51 27.24
C PHE A 155 7.19 -8.11 28.61
N ASP A 156 7.74 -7.51 29.65
CA ASP A 156 7.47 -7.89 31.04
C ASP A 156 6.26 -7.10 31.55
N LEU A 157 5.20 -7.82 31.90
CA LEU A 157 3.95 -7.23 32.40
C LEU A 157 4.08 -6.71 33.84
N VAL A 158 5.09 -7.16 34.60
CA VAL A 158 5.30 -6.76 36.00
C VAL A 158 6.09 -5.45 36.07
N THR A 159 7.22 -5.37 35.37
CA THR A 159 8.04 -4.16 35.33
C THR A 159 7.54 -3.15 34.31
N GLN A 160 6.64 -3.56 33.41
CA GLN A 160 6.14 -2.79 32.27
C GLN A 160 7.29 -2.32 31.35
N GLN A 161 8.28 -3.18 31.16
CA GLN A 161 9.45 -2.90 30.35
C GLN A 161 9.64 -3.95 29.26
N ASN A 162 10.21 -3.50 28.15
CA ASN A 162 10.62 -4.39 27.08
C ASN A 162 11.94 -5.08 27.44
N ILE A 163 11.94 -6.41 27.48
CA ILE A 163 13.15 -7.22 27.77
C ILE A 163 13.97 -7.43 26.50
N TYR A 164 13.28 -7.61 25.38
CA TYR A 164 13.91 -7.89 24.10
C TYR A 164 13.09 -7.26 22.97
N CYS A 165 13.78 -6.67 22.02
CA CYS A 165 13.23 -6.28 20.73
C CYS A 165 14.25 -6.58 19.64
N ASN A 166 13.77 -6.99 18.48
CA ASN A 166 14.62 -7.23 17.32
C ASN A 166 14.96 -5.92 16.58
N ASP A 167 15.92 -5.99 15.67
CA ASP A 167 16.46 -4.82 14.96
C ASP A 167 15.44 -4.16 14.02
N ALA A 168 14.34 -4.85 13.72
CA ALA A 168 13.26 -4.29 12.92
C ALA A 168 12.76 -2.95 13.50
N VAL A 169 12.76 -2.79 14.84
CA VAL A 169 12.37 -1.54 15.53
C VAL A 169 13.10 -0.30 14.99
N PHE A 170 14.37 -0.45 14.65
CA PHE A 170 15.20 0.61 14.11
C PHE A 170 14.77 0.98 12.69
N THR A 171 14.54 -0.04 11.85
CA THR A 171 14.22 0.15 10.43
C THR A 171 12.81 0.70 10.20
N LEU A 172 11.81 0.28 10.98
CA LEU A 172 10.42 0.67 10.77
C LEU A 172 10.03 1.95 11.52
N LEU A 173 10.62 2.26 12.68
CA LEU A 173 10.38 3.52 13.41
C LEU A 173 11.41 4.62 13.10
N GLY A 174 12.48 4.29 12.37
CA GLY A 174 13.49 5.24 11.89
C GLY A 174 14.54 5.66 12.93
N TYR A 175 14.63 4.97 14.07
CA TYR A 175 15.61 5.23 15.11
C TYR A 175 16.91 4.47 14.86
N MET A 176 18.06 5.06 15.20
CA MET A 176 19.36 4.39 15.09
C MET A 176 19.65 3.53 16.33
N PRO A 177 20.34 2.39 16.18
CA PRO A 177 20.71 1.54 17.32
C PRO A 177 21.46 2.26 18.45
N SER A 178 22.32 3.23 18.09
CA SER A 178 23.09 4.04 19.05
C SER A 178 22.23 5.01 19.87
N GLU A 179 21.13 5.53 19.29
CA GLU A 179 20.20 6.44 19.97
C GLU A 179 19.38 5.71 21.07
N ILE A 180 19.34 4.39 21.00
CA ILE A 180 18.55 3.51 21.86
C ILE A 180 19.41 2.84 22.93
N GLN A 181 20.65 2.48 22.61
CA GLN A 181 21.63 2.09 23.63
C GLN A 181 21.86 3.21 24.65
N ALA A 182 21.78 4.47 24.22
CA ALA A 182 21.79 5.64 25.10
C ALA A 182 20.55 5.76 26.01
N ARG A 183 19.47 5.01 25.71
CA ARG A 183 18.24 4.91 26.50
C ARG A 183 18.12 3.58 27.24
N GLU A 184 19.24 2.87 27.44
CA GLU A 184 19.30 1.60 28.19
C GLU A 184 18.26 0.55 27.74
N ASN A 185 17.98 0.47 26.42
CA ASN A 185 16.96 -0.44 25.85
C ASN A 185 15.51 -0.20 26.36
N GLN A 186 15.19 0.93 26.99
CA GLN A 186 13.82 1.35 27.31
C GLN A 186 13.11 1.93 26.07
N LEU A 187 13.07 1.13 25.01
CA LEU A 187 12.78 1.59 23.66
C LEU A 187 11.31 1.90 23.42
N ILE A 188 10.43 1.13 24.06
CA ILE A 188 8.98 1.33 24.01
C ILE A 188 8.55 2.04 25.28
N ASP A 189 9.00 3.29 25.43
CA ASP A 189 8.43 4.21 26.41
C ASP A 189 6.96 4.46 26.04
N ILE A 190 6.11 4.54 27.05
CA ILE A 190 4.69 4.90 26.94
C ILE A 190 4.52 6.18 26.11
N SER A 191 5.52 7.06 26.11
CA SER A 191 5.57 8.31 25.33
C SER A 191 5.54 8.14 23.79
N LEU A 192 5.88 6.97 23.25
CA LEU A 192 5.82 6.71 21.82
C LEU A 192 4.43 6.30 21.34
N PHE A 193 3.56 5.82 22.22
CA PHE A 193 2.20 5.46 21.84
C PHE A 193 1.32 6.70 21.71
N HIS A 194 0.32 6.62 20.86
CA HIS A 194 -0.67 7.68 20.77
C HIS A 194 -1.48 7.79 22.08
N PRO A 195 -1.70 8.99 22.63
CA PRO A 195 -2.38 9.17 23.92
C PRO A 195 -3.76 8.51 24.02
N GLU A 196 -4.53 8.54 22.92
CA GLU A 196 -5.86 7.90 22.85
C GLU A 196 -5.81 6.36 22.92
N ASP A 197 -4.67 5.76 22.56
CA ASP A 197 -4.52 4.30 22.54
C ASP A 197 -4.02 3.77 23.89
N LEU A 198 -3.55 4.63 24.81
CA LEU A 198 -3.03 4.23 26.12
C LEU A 198 -4.03 3.47 27.00
N PRO A 199 -5.30 3.90 27.15
CA PRO A 199 -6.27 3.14 27.95
C PRO A 199 -6.56 1.76 27.36
N LYS A 200 -6.57 1.67 26.03
CA LYS A 200 -6.77 0.41 25.29
C LYS A 200 -5.59 -0.55 25.50
N LEU A 201 -4.36 -0.05 25.45
CA LEU A 201 -3.15 -0.83 25.73
C LEU A 201 -3.11 -1.34 27.17
N GLN A 202 -3.48 -0.51 28.14
CA GLN A 202 -3.56 -0.93 29.55
C GLN A 202 -4.58 -2.05 29.77
N ALA A 203 -5.78 -1.93 29.18
CA ALA A 203 -6.79 -2.98 29.24
C ALA A 203 -6.29 -4.28 28.60
N HIS A 204 -5.62 -4.17 27.45
CA HIS A 204 -5.04 -5.32 26.75
C HIS A 204 -3.94 -6.01 27.57
N PHE A 205 -3.02 -5.27 28.18
CA PHE A 205 -1.99 -5.85 29.07
C PHE A 205 -2.61 -6.54 30.27
N PHE A 206 -3.68 -5.97 30.86
CA PHE A 206 -4.40 -6.62 31.94
C PHE A 206 -5.03 -7.94 31.50
N GLU A 207 -5.68 -7.99 30.33
CA GLU A 207 -6.24 -9.24 29.78
C GLU A 207 -5.16 -10.29 29.53
N LEU A 208 -3.97 -9.87 29.08
CA LEU A 208 -2.85 -10.77 28.82
C LEU A 208 -2.34 -11.47 30.08
N THR A 209 -2.45 -10.85 31.27
CA THR A 209 -2.04 -11.48 32.54
C THR A 209 -2.79 -12.78 32.84
N GLN A 210 -4.00 -12.92 32.30
CA GLN A 210 -4.91 -14.06 32.50
C GLN A 210 -5.09 -14.90 31.23
N LEU A 211 -4.27 -14.67 30.19
CA LEU A 211 -4.42 -15.35 28.92
C LEU A 211 -4.23 -16.86 29.08
N PRO A 212 -5.11 -17.72 28.55
CA PRO A 212 -4.90 -19.17 28.50
C PRO A 212 -3.71 -19.57 27.61
N GLU A 213 -3.17 -20.75 27.82
CA GLU A 213 -2.06 -21.26 27.01
C GLU A 213 -2.47 -21.51 25.55
N GLY A 214 -1.58 -21.19 24.60
CA GLY A 214 -1.83 -21.31 23.16
C GLY A 214 -2.78 -20.28 22.56
N GLN A 215 -3.31 -19.34 23.34
CA GLN A 215 -4.11 -18.24 22.81
C GLN A 215 -3.26 -17.05 22.41
N THR A 216 -3.72 -16.33 21.40
CA THR A 216 -3.14 -15.08 20.91
C THR A 216 -4.18 -13.99 21.01
N LYS A 217 -3.81 -12.84 21.57
CA LYS A 217 -4.64 -11.63 21.54
C LYS A 217 -4.08 -10.65 20.53
N VAL A 218 -4.99 -9.96 19.85
CA VAL A 218 -4.64 -9.00 18.80
C VAL A 218 -5.04 -7.61 19.26
N ILE A 219 -4.13 -6.66 19.13
CA ILE A 219 -4.39 -5.26 19.37
C ILE A 219 -3.85 -4.41 18.23
N GLU A 220 -4.56 -3.33 17.93
CA GLU A 220 -4.08 -2.27 17.06
C GLU A 220 -3.86 -0.99 17.85
N TYR A 221 -2.72 -0.35 17.60
CA TYR A 221 -2.31 0.89 18.25
C TYR A 221 -1.41 1.70 17.31
N ARG A 222 -1.29 3.00 17.62
CA ARG A 222 -0.44 3.93 16.88
C ARG A 222 0.85 4.20 17.63
N VAL A 223 1.98 4.11 16.93
CA VAL A 223 3.33 4.41 17.43
C VAL A 223 3.91 5.57 16.68
N LYS A 224 4.53 6.49 17.39
CA LYS A 224 5.19 7.66 16.83
C LYS A 224 6.52 7.27 16.18
N HIS A 225 6.65 7.58 14.90
CA HIS A 225 7.87 7.46 14.14
C HIS A 225 8.80 8.65 14.44
N LYS A 226 10.12 8.50 14.18
CA LYS A 226 11.12 9.56 14.45
C LYS A 226 10.82 10.90 13.76
N ASN A 227 10.19 10.87 12.59
CA ASN A 227 9.77 12.08 11.86
C ASN A 227 8.58 12.82 12.50
N GLY A 228 7.96 12.26 13.54
CA GLY A 228 6.81 12.83 14.25
C GLY A 228 5.45 12.28 13.83
N GLU A 229 5.37 11.52 12.73
CA GLU A 229 4.13 10.91 12.25
C GLU A 229 3.77 9.65 13.06
N TYR A 230 2.48 9.32 13.09
CA TYR A 230 2.01 8.09 13.71
C TYR A 230 1.85 6.97 12.68
N ARG A 231 2.38 5.80 13.02
CA ARG A 231 2.22 4.56 12.26
C ARG A 231 1.29 3.61 12.99
N ASN A 232 0.45 2.92 12.24
CA ASN A 232 -0.48 1.92 12.77
C ASN A 232 0.20 0.56 12.83
N PHE A 233 0.28 0.00 14.03
CA PHE A 233 0.77 -1.35 14.26
C PHE A 233 -0.36 -2.27 14.69
N ARG A 234 -0.31 -3.50 14.20
CA ARG A 234 -1.14 -4.61 14.68
C ARG A 234 -0.22 -5.62 15.36
N SER A 235 -0.38 -5.80 16.67
CA SER A 235 0.37 -6.80 17.44
C SER A 235 -0.43 -8.05 17.70
N TYR A 236 0.27 -9.18 17.66
CA TYR A 236 -0.19 -10.51 18.04
C TYR A 236 0.61 -10.93 19.27
N ASP A 237 -0.02 -10.91 20.44
CA ASP A 237 0.62 -11.15 21.72
C ASP A 237 0.21 -12.50 22.29
N THR A 238 1.20 -13.28 22.70
CA THR A 238 1.03 -14.58 23.35
C THR A 238 1.78 -14.64 24.67
N ALA A 239 1.34 -15.52 25.57
CA ALA A 239 2.03 -15.76 26.84
C ALA A 239 3.41 -16.39 26.59
N PHE A 240 4.46 -15.84 27.21
CA PHE A 240 5.82 -16.36 27.13
C PHE A 240 6.26 -17.04 28.43
N ILE A 241 6.20 -16.32 29.55
CA ILE A 241 6.51 -16.86 30.88
C ILE A 241 5.33 -16.65 31.82
N ARG A 242 5.08 -17.65 32.67
CA ARG A 242 4.13 -17.59 33.77
C ARG A 242 4.83 -17.72 35.11
N ASN A 243 4.23 -17.11 36.14
CA ASN A 243 4.64 -17.35 37.52
C ASN A 243 4.04 -18.65 38.08
N GLU A 244 4.40 -18.99 39.32
CA GLU A 244 3.89 -20.15 40.06
C GLU A 244 2.35 -20.13 40.24
N ASN A 245 1.71 -18.97 40.16
CA ASN A 245 0.27 -18.79 40.24
C ASN A 245 -0.43 -18.91 38.86
N HIS A 246 0.26 -19.42 37.83
CA HIS A 246 -0.20 -19.54 36.45
C HIS A 246 -0.55 -18.22 35.74
N GLN A 247 -0.22 -17.08 36.33
CA GLN A 247 -0.40 -15.76 35.71
C GLN A 247 0.76 -15.47 34.76
N VAL A 248 0.45 -14.86 33.62
CA VAL A 248 1.45 -14.46 32.63
C VAL A 248 2.26 -13.29 33.20
N THR A 249 3.58 -13.44 33.28
CA THR A 249 4.51 -12.39 33.69
C THR A 249 5.20 -11.76 32.49
N GLN A 250 5.42 -12.53 31.42
CA GLN A 250 6.04 -12.03 30.19
C GLN A 250 5.26 -12.50 28.98
N ILE A 251 5.18 -11.63 27.98
CA ILE A 251 4.55 -11.89 26.70
C ILE A 251 5.58 -11.82 25.59
N ILE A 252 5.35 -12.58 24.53
CA ILE A 252 6.03 -12.42 23.26
C ILE A 252 5.02 -11.87 22.25
N GLY A 253 5.37 -10.76 21.62
CA GLY A 253 4.53 -10.06 20.67
C GLY A 253 5.20 -9.98 19.31
N THR A 254 4.41 -10.15 18.26
CA THR A 254 4.82 -9.80 16.90
C THR A 254 3.97 -8.64 16.41
N ALA A 255 4.57 -7.48 16.12
CA ALA A 255 3.87 -6.31 15.60
C ALA A 255 4.23 -6.02 14.14
N VAL A 256 3.19 -5.85 13.32
CA VAL A 256 3.29 -5.58 11.89
C VAL A 256 2.81 -4.15 11.62
N ASP A 257 3.58 -3.39 10.83
CA ASP A 257 3.15 -2.08 10.35
C ASP A 257 2.03 -2.25 9.31
N VAL A 258 0.81 -1.85 9.69
CA VAL A 258 -0.39 -1.88 8.85
C VAL A 258 -0.79 -0.49 8.36
N THR A 259 0.10 0.50 8.47
CA THR A 259 -0.20 1.89 8.05
C THR A 259 -0.60 1.96 6.59
N GLN A 260 0.20 1.38 5.69
CA GLN A 260 -0.09 1.40 4.26
C GLN A 260 -1.38 0.64 3.92
N LEU A 261 -1.65 -0.46 4.63
CA LEU A 261 -2.88 -1.23 4.47
C LEU A 261 -4.10 -0.36 4.84
N LYS A 262 -4.08 0.29 6.01
CA LYS A 262 -5.19 1.16 6.44
C LYS A 262 -5.40 2.36 5.51
N VAL A 263 -4.33 3.00 5.06
CA VAL A 263 -4.42 4.09 4.09
C VAL A 263 -5.05 3.60 2.79
N SER A 264 -4.65 2.42 2.30
CA SER A 264 -5.22 1.83 1.08
C SER A 264 -6.69 1.46 1.27
N GLU A 265 -7.08 0.89 2.42
CA GLU A 265 -8.46 0.57 2.75
C GLU A 265 -9.34 1.83 2.78
N GLN A 266 -8.88 2.90 3.44
CA GLN A 266 -9.58 4.18 3.49
C GLN A 266 -9.70 4.81 2.09
N GLN A 267 -8.65 4.72 1.28
CA GLN A 267 -8.69 5.19 -0.11
C GLN A 267 -9.68 4.39 -0.95
N LEU A 268 -9.74 3.07 -0.79
CA LEU A 268 -10.71 2.23 -1.49
C LEU A 268 -12.14 2.55 -1.06
N GLU A 269 -12.38 2.75 0.23
CA GLU A 269 -13.68 3.15 0.76
C GLU A 269 -14.10 4.52 0.21
N PHE A 270 -13.18 5.48 0.18
CA PHE A 270 -13.41 6.79 -0.44
C PHE A 270 -13.74 6.65 -1.93
N LEU A 271 -12.94 5.91 -2.71
CA LEU A 271 -13.16 5.71 -4.16
C LEU A 271 -14.45 4.96 -4.47
N ALA A 272 -14.91 4.08 -3.57
CA ALA A 272 -16.18 3.37 -3.72
C ALA A 272 -17.39 4.32 -3.65
N HIS A 273 -17.26 5.44 -2.94
CA HIS A 273 -18.37 6.35 -2.64
C HIS A 273 -18.19 7.78 -3.16
N HIS A 274 -16.99 8.18 -3.57
CA HIS A 274 -16.66 9.53 -4.01
C HIS A 274 -15.95 9.54 -5.37
N ASP A 275 -16.12 10.63 -6.10
CA ASP A 275 -15.38 10.94 -7.32
C ASP A 275 -13.97 11.43 -6.93
N PRO A 276 -12.88 10.79 -7.41
CA PRO A 276 -11.52 11.13 -6.99
C PRO A 276 -11.08 12.53 -7.40
N LEU A 277 -11.66 13.09 -8.47
CA LEU A 277 -11.27 14.41 -8.96
C LEU A 277 -11.92 15.52 -8.12
N THR A 278 -13.24 15.46 -7.96
CA THR A 278 -14.02 16.54 -7.33
C THR A 278 -14.26 16.32 -5.84
N SER A 279 -13.95 15.14 -5.31
CA SER A 279 -14.31 14.68 -3.95
C SER A 279 -15.81 14.64 -3.64
N LEU A 280 -16.66 14.97 -4.61
CA LEU A 280 -18.11 14.85 -4.50
C LEU A 280 -18.51 13.36 -4.40
N PRO A 281 -19.66 13.04 -3.81
CA PRO A 281 -20.32 11.75 -3.98
C PRO A 281 -20.30 11.28 -5.44
N ASN A 282 -19.99 10.00 -5.65
CA ASN A 282 -20.12 9.36 -6.95
C ASN A 282 -21.55 8.84 -7.17
N ARG A 283 -21.79 8.22 -8.33
CA ARG A 283 -23.08 7.61 -8.68
C ARG A 283 -23.57 6.60 -7.63
N THR A 284 -22.68 5.80 -7.05
CA THR A 284 -23.02 4.77 -6.06
C THR A 284 -23.56 5.39 -4.78
N LEU A 285 -22.84 6.38 -4.23
CA LEU A 285 -23.29 7.06 -3.02
C LEU A 285 -24.56 7.88 -3.26
N LEU A 286 -24.68 8.54 -4.42
CA LEU A 286 -25.89 9.24 -4.82
C LEU A 286 -27.10 8.30 -4.84
N HIS A 287 -26.97 7.12 -5.46
CA HIS A 287 -28.05 6.15 -5.54
C HIS A 287 -28.50 5.68 -4.15
N ALA A 288 -27.55 5.35 -3.27
CA ALA A 288 -27.85 4.94 -1.90
C ALA A 288 -28.58 6.04 -1.11
N ARG A 289 -28.18 7.32 -1.28
CA ARG A 289 -28.87 8.45 -0.65
C ARG A 289 -30.27 8.66 -1.22
N LEU A 290 -30.42 8.64 -2.54
CA LEU A 290 -31.74 8.76 -3.20
C LEU A 290 -32.71 7.66 -2.76
N GLU A 291 -32.25 6.42 -2.67
CA GLU A 291 -33.06 5.29 -2.21
C GLU A 291 -33.57 5.50 -0.77
N HIS A 292 -32.67 5.92 0.13
CA HIS A 292 -33.06 6.28 1.48
C HIS A 292 -34.05 7.46 1.51
N SER A 293 -33.80 8.52 0.75
CA SER A 293 -34.64 9.72 0.71
C SER A 293 -36.03 9.42 0.13
N LEU A 294 -36.15 8.54 -0.86
CA LEU A 294 -37.45 8.10 -1.39
C LEU A 294 -38.26 7.35 -0.32
N GLN A 295 -37.65 6.42 0.42
CA GLN A 295 -38.32 5.68 1.50
C GLN A 295 -38.80 6.60 2.64
N VAL A 296 -38.04 7.64 2.95
CA VAL A 296 -38.44 8.65 3.95
C VAL A 296 -39.61 9.49 3.43
N ASN A 297 -39.52 9.99 2.20
CA ASN A 297 -40.53 10.86 1.59
C ASN A 297 -41.87 10.15 1.34
N GLU A 298 -41.86 8.86 1.02
CA GLU A 298 -43.08 8.04 0.87
C GLU A 298 -43.93 8.05 2.16
N ARG A 299 -43.28 8.18 3.33
CA ARG A 299 -43.94 8.19 4.64
C ARG A 299 -44.35 9.60 5.10
N SER A 300 -43.54 10.61 4.79
CA SER A 300 -43.78 12.00 5.22
C SER A 300 -44.63 12.82 4.25
N GLY A 301 -44.82 12.35 3.02
CA GLY A 301 -45.55 13.07 1.97
C GLY A 301 -44.83 14.31 1.45
N THR A 302 -43.51 14.40 1.65
CA THR A 302 -42.67 15.53 1.20
C THR A 302 -42.17 15.30 -0.22
N GLN A 303 -41.99 16.40 -0.97
CA GLN A 303 -41.50 16.36 -2.35
C GLN A 303 -39.97 16.40 -2.38
N LEU A 304 -39.40 15.76 -3.40
CA LEU A 304 -37.98 15.92 -3.77
C LEU A 304 -37.86 16.25 -5.25
N ALA A 305 -36.77 16.90 -5.63
CA ALA A 305 -36.43 17.14 -7.02
C ALA A 305 -35.06 16.52 -7.34
N VAL A 306 -34.98 15.84 -8.48
CA VAL A 306 -33.74 15.37 -9.06
C VAL A 306 -33.39 16.29 -10.24
N CYS A 307 -32.24 16.92 -10.17
CA CYS A 307 -31.71 17.84 -11.16
C CYS A 307 -30.49 17.21 -11.83
N PHE A 308 -30.61 16.83 -13.10
CA PHE A 308 -29.48 16.46 -13.95
C PHE A 308 -28.87 17.70 -14.57
N ILE A 309 -27.55 17.83 -14.49
CA ILE A 309 -26.82 19.02 -14.91
C ILE A 309 -25.66 18.58 -15.80
N ASP A 310 -25.52 19.22 -16.95
CA ASP A 310 -24.41 18.99 -17.87
C ASP A 310 -23.73 20.32 -18.22
N LEU A 311 -22.39 20.27 -18.30
CA LEU A 311 -21.59 21.43 -18.68
C LEU A 311 -21.61 21.65 -20.19
N ASP A 312 -22.19 22.78 -20.60
CA ASP A 312 -22.29 23.13 -22.01
C ASP A 312 -20.90 23.33 -22.63
N ASN A 313 -20.66 22.65 -23.75
CA ASN A 313 -19.42 22.80 -24.54
C ASN A 313 -18.13 22.45 -23.78
N PHE A 314 -18.18 21.69 -22.69
CA PHE A 314 -16.98 21.32 -21.92
C PHE A 314 -15.92 20.59 -22.74
N LYS A 315 -16.35 19.78 -23.72
CA LYS A 315 -15.44 19.14 -24.69
C LYS A 315 -14.50 20.15 -25.39
N TYR A 316 -14.98 21.35 -25.72
CA TYR A 316 -14.13 22.37 -26.34
C TYR A 316 -13.02 22.86 -25.41
N ILE A 317 -13.25 22.84 -24.10
CA ILE A 317 -12.22 23.18 -23.11
C ILE A 317 -11.13 22.11 -23.13
N ASN A 318 -11.52 20.83 -23.09
CA ASN A 318 -10.57 19.72 -23.18
C ASN A 318 -9.79 19.73 -24.49
N ASP A 319 -10.47 19.92 -25.62
CA ASP A 319 -9.83 19.89 -26.94
C ASP A 319 -8.85 21.07 -27.14
N ARG A 320 -9.13 22.22 -26.52
CA ARG A 320 -8.32 23.44 -26.67
C ARG A 320 -7.20 23.60 -25.63
N TYR A 321 -7.46 23.21 -24.38
CA TYR A 321 -6.56 23.46 -23.25
C TYR A 321 -5.99 22.18 -22.62
N GLY A 322 -6.48 21.02 -23.04
CA GLY A 322 -6.04 19.71 -22.55
C GLY A 322 -6.83 19.25 -21.32
N HIS A 323 -6.75 17.95 -21.06
CA HIS A 323 -7.51 17.30 -19.99
C HIS A 323 -7.14 17.80 -18.59
N THR A 324 -5.87 18.11 -18.32
CA THR A 324 -5.45 18.60 -16.99
C THR A 324 -6.12 19.92 -16.61
N THR A 325 -6.27 20.85 -17.57
CA THR A 325 -7.00 22.11 -17.34
C THR A 325 -8.50 21.86 -17.24
N GLY A 326 -9.05 20.95 -18.05
CA GLY A 326 -10.44 20.52 -17.91
C GLY A 326 -10.75 19.94 -16.52
N ASP A 327 -9.83 19.16 -15.96
CA ASP A 327 -9.95 18.60 -14.62
C ASP A 327 -9.98 19.68 -13.54
N GLN A 328 -9.12 20.71 -13.65
CA GLN A 328 -9.16 21.87 -12.74
C GLN A 328 -10.46 22.66 -12.87
N VAL A 329 -10.98 22.83 -14.10
CA VAL A 329 -12.29 23.44 -14.33
C VAL A 329 -13.39 22.64 -13.63
N LEU A 330 -13.38 21.31 -13.74
CA LEU A 330 -14.37 20.45 -13.08
C LEU A 330 -14.31 20.55 -11.55
N VAL A 331 -13.12 20.67 -10.96
CA VAL A 331 -12.96 20.90 -9.51
C VAL A 331 -13.60 22.23 -9.09
N GLU A 332 -13.37 23.31 -9.85
CA GLU A 332 -13.96 24.61 -9.52
C GLU A 332 -15.46 24.65 -9.77
N VAL A 333 -15.96 23.98 -10.83
CA VAL A 333 -17.39 23.76 -11.07
C VAL A 333 -18.04 23.07 -9.88
N ALA A 334 -17.44 21.96 -9.41
CA ALA A 334 -17.96 21.19 -8.28
C ALA A 334 -18.08 22.04 -7.02
N LYS A 335 -17.03 22.82 -6.71
CA LYS A 335 -17.02 23.75 -5.58
C LYS A 335 -18.11 24.82 -5.72
N ARG A 336 -18.25 25.42 -6.90
CA ARG A 336 -19.25 26.45 -7.16
C ARG A 336 -20.69 25.93 -7.05
N MET A 337 -20.95 24.71 -7.52
CA MET A 337 -22.24 24.04 -7.31
C MET A 337 -22.47 23.75 -5.82
N GLN A 338 -21.44 23.31 -5.10
CA GLN A 338 -21.52 23.00 -3.67
C GLN A 338 -21.88 24.24 -2.83
N ASP A 339 -21.38 25.41 -3.21
CA ASP A 339 -21.72 26.69 -2.56
C ASP A 339 -23.18 27.15 -2.83
N CYS A 340 -23.81 26.64 -3.89
CA CYS A 340 -25.19 26.97 -4.25
C CYS A 340 -26.24 26.08 -3.56
N VAL A 341 -25.83 24.89 -3.11
CA VAL A 341 -26.73 23.89 -2.50
C VAL A 341 -26.58 23.86 -0.99
N ARG A 342 -27.60 23.39 -0.28
CA ARG A 342 -27.56 23.31 1.18
C ARG A 342 -26.86 22.03 1.63
N LYS A 343 -26.50 21.97 2.91
CA LYS A 343 -25.91 20.75 3.50
C LYS A 343 -26.89 19.56 3.51
N GLU A 344 -28.20 19.82 3.57
CA GLU A 344 -29.23 18.79 3.44
C GLU A 344 -29.39 18.26 2.00
N ASP A 345 -29.00 19.04 0.99
CA ASP A 345 -29.09 18.62 -0.41
C ASP A 345 -27.91 17.71 -0.77
N SER A 346 -28.12 16.81 -1.73
CA SER A 346 -27.06 15.92 -2.22
C SER A 346 -26.58 16.37 -3.60
N LEU A 347 -25.33 16.79 -3.70
CA LEU A 347 -24.62 17.05 -4.95
C LEU A 347 -23.67 15.88 -5.24
N ALA A 348 -23.69 15.36 -6.47
CA ALA A 348 -22.85 14.26 -6.91
C ALA A 348 -22.33 14.50 -8.33
N ARG A 349 -21.17 13.93 -8.65
CA ARG A 349 -20.67 13.83 -10.02
C ARG A 349 -20.86 12.40 -10.51
N VAL A 350 -21.62 12.24 -11.59
CA VAL A 350 -22.01 10.90 -12.09
C VAL A 350 -20.99 10.38 -13.09
N GLY A 351 -20.34 11.28 -13.84
CA GLY A 351 -19.23 10.97 -14.74
C GLY A 351 -18.98 12.12 -15.71
N GLY A 352 -17.77 12.22 -16.26
CA GLY A 352 -17.44 13.24 -17.27
C GLY A 352 -17.77 14.66 -16.80
N ASP A 353 -18.63 15.33 -17.56
CA ASP A 353 -19.19 16.67 -17.34
C ASP A 353 -20.60 16.67 -16.74
N GLU A 354 -21.08 15.53 -16.24
CA GLU A 354 -22.43 15.34 -15.71
C GLU A 354 -22.44 15.36 -14.16
N PHE A 355 -23.32 16.19 -13.62
CA PHE A 355 -23.57 16.35 -12.20
C PHE A 355 -25.05 16.11 -11.91
N VAL A 356 -25.35 15.62 -10.70
CA VAL A 356 -26.71 15.46 -10.22
C VAL A 356 -26.86 16.14 -8.87
N VAL A 357 -27.91 16.95 -8.74
CA VAL A 357 -28.33 17.56 -7.49
C VAL A 357 -29.68 17.00 -7.09
N VAL A 358 -29.79 16.56 -5.85
CA VAL A 358 -31.04 16.12 -5.22
C VAL A 358 -31.41 17.15 -4.18
N LEU A 359 -32.54 17.82 -4.42
CA LEU A 359 -33.09 18.81 -3.51
C LEU A 359 -34.11 18.11 -2.62
N GLU A 360 -33.81 18.06 -1.32
CA GLU A 360 -34.62 17.36 -0.33
C GLU A 360 -35.58 18.31 0.40
N HIS A 361 -36.65 17.75 0.98
CA HIS A 361 -37.61 18.48 1.82
C HIS A 361 -38.22 19.73 1.16
N LEU A 362 -38.59 19.63 -0.12
CA LEU A 362 -39.19 20.75 -0.83
C LEU A 362 -40.63 21.00 -0.34
N SER A 363 -40.91 22.25 0.06
CA SER A 363 -42.25 22.71 0.43
C SER A 363 -43.13 23.04 -0.78
N SER A 364 -42.53 23.31 -1.94
CA SER A 364 -43.20 23.57 -3.21
C SER A 364 -42.21 23.50 -4.38
N GLN A 365 -42.70 23.32 -5.61
CA GLN A 365 -41.88 23.39 -6.83
C GLN A 365 -41.17 24.76 -6.97
N ASN A 366 -41.83 25.87 -6.62
CA ASN A 366 -41.23 27.21 -6.64
C ASN A 366 -40.00 27.34 -5.71
N ALA A 367 -39.89 26.52 -4.67
CA ALA A 367 -38.71 26.51 -3.81
C ALA A 367 -37.49 25.93 -4.54
N SER A 368 -37.70 24.90 -5.37
CA SER A 368 -36.65 24.30 -6.20
C SER A 368 -36.16 25.25 -7.28
N GLU A 369 -37.07 26.01 -7.91
CA GLU A 369 -36.72 26.96 -8.98
C GLU A 369 -35.69 28.00 -8.52
N LYS A 370 -35.79 28.48 -7.28
CA LYS A 370 -34.80 29.43 -6.74
C LYS A 370 -33.40 28.84 -6.67
N VAL A 371 -33.28 27.59 -6.23
CA VAL A 371 -31.98 26.91 -6.14
C VAL A 371 -31.43 26.64 -7.55
N ILE A 372 -32.29 26.22 -8.48
CA ILE A 372 -31.92 25.98 -9.88
C ILE A 372 -31.46 27.27 -10.57
N LEU A 373 -32.16 28.38 -10.36
CA LEU A 373 -31.77 29.69 -10.88
C LEU A 373 -30.46 30.17 -10.26
N ASN A 374 -30.22 29.92 -8.98
CA ASN A 374 -28.94 30.22 -8.34
C ASN A 374 -27.80 29.40 -8.96
N LEU A 375 -28.03 28.10 -9.21
CA LEU A 375 -27.07 27.24 -9.91
C LEU A 375 -26.75 27.78 -11.30
N LEU A 376 -27.76 28.11 -12.11
CA LEU A 376 -27.56 28.72 -13.44
C LEU A 376 -26.77 30.03 -13.35
N ASN A 377 -27.16 30.92 -12.44
CA ASN A 377 -26.52 32.23 -12.30
C ASN A 377 -25.07 32.14 -11.82
N ALA A 378 -24.71 31.10 -11.06
CA ALA A 378 -23.34 30.89 -10.64
C ALA A 378 -22.38 30.67 -11.83
N PHE A 379 -22.88 30.20 -12.97
CA PHE A 379 -22.08 30.02 -14.18
C PHE A 379 -22.07 31.24 -15.11
N ASN A 380 -22.80 32.33 -14.77
CA ASN A 380 -22.69 33.58 -15.52
C ASN A 380 -21.32 34.26 -15.32
N GLU A 381 -20.68 34.05 -14.17
CA GLU A 381 -19.33 34.55 -13.91
C GLU A 381 -18.29 33.56 -14.46
N PRO A 382 -17.26 34.02 -15.20
CA PRO A 382 -16.22 33.12 -15.70
C PRO A 382 -15.43 32.47 -14.56
N ILE A 383 -14.96 31.25 -14.79
CA ILE A 383 -14.02 30.56 -13.91
C ILE A 383 -12.61 31.08 -14.20
N VAL A 384 -11.87 31.48 -13.16
CA VAL A 384 -10.50 32.00 -13.28
C VAL A 384 -9.52 30.90 -12.86
N LEU A 385 -8.65 30.45 -13.77
CA LEU A 385 -7.57 29.50 -13.49
C LEU A 385 -6.29 30.00 -14.14
N ASP A 386 -5.19 30.08 -13.38
CA ASP A 386 -3.86 30.51 -13.87
C ASP A 386 -3.91 31.78 -14.76
N GLU A 387 -4.67 32.80 -14.33
CA GLU A 387 -4.92 34.08 -15.04
C GLU A 387 -5.73 33.97 -16.34
N GLN A 388 -6.24 32.80 -16.69
CA GLN A 388 -7.16 32.57 -17.81
C GLN A 388 -8.62 32.58 -17.35
N LEU A 389 -9.51 33.00 -18.25
CA LEU A 389 -10.95 33.07 -18.01
C LEU A 389 -11.69 32.02 -18.84
N PHE A 390 -12.40 31.14 -18.17
CA PHE A 390 -13.23 30.09 -18.77
C PHE A 390 -14.70 30.45 -18.58
N SER A 391 -15.38 30.78 -19.69
CA SER A 391 -16.82 30.98 -19.70
C SER A 391 -17.48 29.69 -20.16
N LEU A 392 -18.29 29.10 -19.28
CA LEU A 392 -19.12 27.94 -19.56
C LEU A 392 -20.51 28.16 -18.98
N SER A 393 -21.49 27.47 -19.53
CA SER A 393 -22.86 27.46 -19.01
C SER A 393 -23.26 26.02 -18.66
N VAL A 394 -24.43 25.88 -18.04
CA VAL A 394 -24.97 24.57 -17.71
C VAL A 394 -26.38 24.40 -18.27
N SER A 395 -26.69 23.19 -18.71
CA SER A 395 -28.04 22.77 -19.08
C SER A 395 -28.60 21.87 -17.97
N ILE A 396 -29.78 22.20 -17.45
CA ILE A 396 -30.36 21.52 -16.28
C ILE A 396 -31.71 20.88 -16.64
N GLY A 397 -31.89 19.61 -16.31
CA GLY A 397 -33.15 18.89 -16.39
C GLY A 397 -33.67 18.51 -15.01
N VAL A 398 -34.96 18.72 -14.77
CA VAL A 398 -35.56 18.55 -13.44
C VAL A 398 -36.72 17.57 -13.50
N SER A 399 -36.76 16.62 -12.57
CA SER A 399 -37.91 15.74 -12.34
C SER A 399 -38.29 15.75 -10.85
N PHE A 400 -39.58 15.67 -10.54
CA PHE A 400 -40.11 15.71 -9.19
C PHE A 400 -40.67 14.37 -8.73
N PHE A 401 -40.33 13.94 -7.52
CA PHE A 401 -41.04 12.86 -6.85
C PHE A 401 -42.25 13.43 -6.08
N PRO A 402 -43.41 12.74 -6.09
CA PRO A 402 -43.72 11.52 -6.86
C PRO A 402 -44.29 11.79 -8.26
N GLN A 403 -44.49 13.06 -8.64
CA GLN A 403 -45.23 13.46 -9.85
C GLN A 403 -44.67 12.88 -11.15
N ASP A 404 -43.35 12.91 -11.31
CA ASP A 404 -42.64 12.49 -12.51
C ASP A 404 -42.10 11.06 -12.37
N GLY A 405 -42.35 10.36 -11.28
CA GLY A 405 -41.91 8.98 -11.09
C GLY A 405 -41.74 8.60 -9.63
N GLU A 406 -41.97 7.32 -9.34
CA GLU A 406 -41.84 6.76 -7.99
C GLU A 406 -40.54 5.94 -7.79
N THR A 407 -39.80 5.67 -8.87
CA THR A 407 -38.53 4.95 -8.84
C THR A 407 -37.35 5.83 -9.23
N ILE A 408 -36.16 5.48 -8.74
CA ILE A 408 -34.90 6.20 -9.03
C ILE A 408 -34.64 6.20 -10.54
N GLU A 409 -34.88 5.08 -11.22
CA GLU A 409 -34.66 4.94 -12.65
C GLU A 409 -35.60 5.85 -13.46
N ALA A 410 -36.86 5.97 -13.04
CA ALA A 410 -37.84 6.83 -13.71
C ALA A 410 -37.46 8.30 -13.54
N LEU A 411 -37.16 8.74 -12.31
CA LEU A 411 -36.76 10.12 -12.03
C LEU A 411 -35.48 10.49 -12.79
N ASN A 412 -34.44 9.66 -12.72
CA ASN A 412 -33.20 9.93 -13.43
C ASN A 412 -33.41 10.01 -14.94
N LYS A 413 -34.19 9.10 -15.54
CA LYS A 413 -34.51 9.11 -16.97
C LYS A 413 -35.26 10.38 -17.39
N HIS A 414 -36.23 10.80 -16.59
CA HIS A 414 -37.04 11.98 -16.89
C HIS A 414 -36.25 13.28 -16.71
N ALA A 415 -35.42 13.37 -15.68
CA ALA A 415 -34.50 14.49 -15.50
C ALA A 415 -33.48 14.58 -16.65
N ASP A 416 -32.89 13.46 -17.08
CA ASP A 416 -32.00 13.40 -18.26
C ASP A 416 -32.71 13.85 -19.55
N THR A 417 -33.94 13.37 -19.77
CA THR A 417 -34.76 13.78 -20.91
C THR A 417 -35.00 15.30 -20.92
N ALA A 418 -35.31 15.88 -19.76
CA ALA A 418 -35.51 17.31 -19.61
C ALA A 418 -34.20 18.10 -19.80
N MET A 419 -33.07 17.57 -19.35
CA MET A 419 -31.75 18.19 -19.52
C MET A 419 -31.37 18.24 -21.00
N TYR A 420 -31.57 17.15 -21.72
CA TYR A 420 -31.37 17.12 -23.17
C TYR A 420 -32.24 18.17 -23.89
N ARG A 421 -33.49 18.36 -23.43
CA ARG A 421 -34.35 19.44 -23.94
C ARG A 421 -33.82 20.83 -23.63
N ALA A 422 -33.21 21.05 -22.47
CA ALA A 422 -32.54 22.31 -22.16
C ALA A 422 -31.38 22.58 -23.13
N LYS A 423 -30.59 21.54 -23.49
CA LYS A 423 -29.52 21.67 -24.50
C LYS A 423 -30.06 22.08 -25.87
N LEU A 424 -31.15 21.47 -26.31
CA LEU A 424 -31.79 21.78 -27.60
C LEU A 424 -32.45 23.16 -27.62
N ALA A 425 -32.93 23.66 -26.47
CA ALA A 425 -33.57 24.95 -26.34
C ALA A 425 -32.59 26.15 -26.36
N GLY A 426 -31.32 25.91 -26.70
CA GLY A 426 -30.29 26.95 -26.79
C GLY A 426 -29.28 26.95 -25.65
N LYS A 427 -29.26 25.91 -24.80
CA LYS A 427 -28.34 25.76 -23.65
C LYS A 427 -28.53 26.86 -22.59
N ASN A 428 -27.71 26.85 -21.52
CA ASN A 428 -27.77 27.83 -20.43
C ASN A 428 -29.19 28.04 -19.84
N THR A 429 -29.92 26.96 -19.62
CA THR A 429 -31.30 27.01 -19.17
C THR A 429 -31.67 25.74 -18.41
N PHE A 430 -32.84 25.75 -17.78
CA PHE A 430 -33.41 24.56 -17.18
C PHE A 430 -34.74 24.19 -17.82
N LYS A 431 -35.08 22.90 -17.78
CA LYS A 431 -36.41 22.39 -18.13
C LYS A 431 -36.89 21.44 -17.05
N VAL A 432 -38.15 21.62 -16.66
CA VAL A 432 -38.87 20.66 -15.83
C VAL A 432 -39.47 19.61 -16.76
N TYR A 433 -39.36 18.34 -16.40
CA TYR A 433 -39.93 17.25 -17.15
C TYR A 433 -41.44 17.44 -17.37
N SER A 434 -41.88 17.17 -18.59
CA SER A 434 -43.28 16.98 -18.91
C SER A 434 -43.42 15.81 -19.85
N GLN A 435 -44.52 15.06 -19.76
CA GLN A 435 -44.72 13.85 -20.56
C GLN A 435 -44.59 14.10 -22.07
N SER A 436 -45.03 15.29 -22.54
CA SER A 436 -44.88 15.72 -23.94
C SER A 436 -43.43 15.75 -24.42
N MET A 437 -42.45 15.98 -23.54
CA MET A 437 -41.03 16.02 -23.91
C MET A 437 -40.51 14.67 -24.37
N SER A 438 -41.00 13.58 -23.77
CA SER A 438 -40.66 12.20 -24.12
C SER A 438 -41.22 11.84 -25.50
N ASP A 439 -42.48 12.20 -25.75
CA ASP A 439 -43.15 11.95 -27.04
C ASP A 439 -42.44 12.70 -28.17
N ASP A 440 -42.09 13.96 -27.95
CA ASP A 440 -41.32 14.76 -28.91
C ASP A 440 -39.91 14.17 -29.16
N LEU A 441 -39.35 13.36 -28.24
CA LEU A 441 -37.96 12.89 -28.32
C LEU A 441 -37.90 11.61 -29.13
N VAL A 442 -38.85 10.72 -28.88
CA VAL A 442 -39.14 9.58 -29.73
C VAL A 442 -39.46 10.05 -31.14
N GLY A 443 -40.36 11.03 -31.30
CA GLY A 443 -40.70 11.59 -32.61
C GLY A 443 -39.51 12.18 -33.36
N ARG A 444 -38.54 12.79 -32.65
CA ARG A 444 -37.31 13.33 -33.24
C ARG A 444 -36.33 12.23 -33.63
N LEU A 445 -36.08 11.23 -32.79
CA LEU A 445 -35.20 10.09 -33.11
C LEU A 445 -35.71 9.29 -34.32
N GLU A 446 -37.02 9.10 -34.40
CA GLU A 446 -37.67 8.55 -35.60
C GLU A 446 -37.38 9.44 -36.80
N MET A 447 -37.59 10.75 -36.69
CA MET A 447 -37.35 11.70 -37.77
C MET A 447 -35.88 11.74 -38.22
N GLU A 448 -34.90 11.61 -37.32
CA GLU A 448 -33.47 11.51 -37.67
C GLU A 448 -33.17 10.26 -38.48
N THR A 449 -33.76 9.14 -38.08
CA THR A 449 -33.62 7.86 -38.76
C THR A 449 -34.28 7.93 -40.14
N ASP A 450 -35.51 8.43 -40.19
CA ASP A 450 -36.29 8.60 -41.40
C ASP A 450 -35.59 9.55 -42.38
N LEU A 451 -34.99 10.65 -41.91
CA LEU A 451 -34.30 11.62 -42.76
C LEU A 451 -33.05 11.02 -43.42
N LYS A 452 -32.31 10.16 -42.72
CA LYS A 452 -31.17 9.41 -43.30
C LYS A 452 -31.65 8.44 -44.38
N TYR A 453 -32.78 7.76 -44.16
CA TYR A 453 -33.36 6.89 -45.18
C TYR A 453 -33.90 7.66 -46.38
N ALA A 454 -34.54 8.81 -46.15
CA ALA A 454 -35.12 9.67 -47.20
C ALA A 454 -34.09 10.09 -48.25
N MET A 455 -32.85 10.35 -47.82
CA MET A 455 -31.72 10.67 -48.71
C MET A 455 -31.39 9.57 -49.72
N THR A 456 -31.77 8.31 -49.44
CA THR A 456 -31.48 7.15 -50.30
C THR A 456 -32.71 6.63 -51.06
N GLN A 457 -33.92 6.99 -50.63
CA GLN A 457 -35.19 6.40 -51.10
C GLN A 457 -36.05 7.33 -51.97
N LEU A 458 -35.46 8.38 -52.57
CA LEU A 458 -36.16 9.32 -53.47
C LEU A 458 -37.43 9.93 -52.86
N GLN A 459 -37.41 10.24 -51.56
CA GLN A 459 -38.56 10.81 -50.86
C GLN A 459 -38.64 12.34 -50.91
N PHE A 460 -37.65 12.98 -51.54
CA PHE A 460 -37.62 14.42 -51.72
C PHE A 460 -38.16 14.79 -53.10
N GLU A 461 -38.84 15.94 -53.17
CA GLU A 461 -39.34 16.53 -54.40
C GLU A 461 -39.15 18.04 -54.40
N LEU A 462 -39.19 18.66 -55.58
CA LEU A 462 -39.04 20.11 -55.74
C LEU A 462 -40.36 20.74 -56.18
N TYR A 463 -40.79 21.74 -55.42
CA TYR A 463 -41.89 22.62 -55.78
C TYR A 463 -41.33 23.92 -56.34
N TYR A 464 -42.01 24.53 -57.31
CA TYR A 464 -41.53 25.74 -57.97
C TYR A 464 -42.45 26.92 -57.74
N GLN A 465 -41.94 27.97 -57.09
CA GLN A 465 -42.70 29.20 -56.87
C GLN A 465 -42.30 30.27 -57.90
N PRO A 466 -43.24 30.82 -58.71
CA PRO A 466 -42.92 31.82 -59.72
C PRO A 466 -42.60 33.18 -59.12
N LYS A 467 -41.52 33.80 -59.58
CA LYS A 467 -41.15 35.19 -59.30
C LYS A 467 -41.69 36.08 -60.40
N ILE A 468 -42.54 37.04 -60.04
CA ILE A 468 -43.22 37.94 -60.98
C ILE A 468 -42.56 39.32 -60.95
N SER A 469 -42.23 39.87 -62.12
CA SER A 469 -41.77 41.26 -62.23
C SER A 469 -42.93 42.22 -62.05
N LEU A 470 -42.80 43.14 -61.09
CA LEU A 470 -43.82 44.18 -60.83
C LEU A 470 -43.99 45.16 -62.00
N LYS A 471 -42.97 45.31 -62.86
CA LYS A 471 -42.99 46.27 -63.97
C LYS A 471 -43.88 45.83 -65.13
N ASN A 472 -43.88 44.53 -65.45
CA ASN A 472 -44.58 43.99 -66.62
C ASN A 472 -45.49 42.79 -66.31
N ARG A 473 -45.62 42.40 -65.03
CA ARG A 473 -46.40 41.26 -64.53
C ARG A 473 -46.07 39.92 -65.21
N LYS A 474 -44.85 39.78 -65.75
CA LYS A 474 -44.37 38.51 -66.33
C LYS A 474 -43.57 37.73 -65.31
N VAL A 475 -43.60 36.41 -65.44
CA VAL A 475 -42.71 35.50 -64.70
C VAL A 475 -41.28 35.75 -65.16
N VAL A 476 -40.37 36.02 -64.22
CA VAL A 476 -38.94 36.28 -64.48
C VAL A 476 -38.03 35.20 -63.92
N GLY A 477 -38.57 34.25 -63.16
CA GLY A 477 -37.83 33.12 -62.62
C GLY A 477 -38.71 32.22 -61.77
N LEU A 478 -38.13 31.12 -61.31
CA LEU A 478 -38.75 30.17 -60.39
C LEU A 478 -37.81 29.97 -59.19
N GLU A 479 -38.38 29.81 -58.00
CA GLU A 479 -37.66 29.36 -56.81
C GLU A 479 -37.97 27.90 -56.56
N ALA A 480 -36.94 27.06 -56.52
CA ALA A 480 -37.06 25.65 -56.19
C ALA A 480 -37.11 25.49 -54.67
N LEU A 481 -38.17 24.87 -54.17
CA LEU A 481 -38.45 24.67 -52.76
C LEU A 481 -38.54 23.17 -52.51
N ILE A 482 -37.59 22.63 -51.74
CA ILE A 482 -37.59 21.21 -51.38
C ILE A 482 -38.82 20.88 -50.53
N ARG A 483 -39.38 19.69 -50.75
CA ARG A 483 -40.41 19.08 -49.93
C ARG A 483 -40.02 17.65 -49.63
N TRP A 484 -40.37 17.18 -48.44
CA TRP A 484 -40.15 15.80 -48.05
C TRP A 484 -41.48 15.08 -47.97
N ASN A 485 -41.66 14.05 -48.79
CA ASN A 485 -42.86 13.24 -48.82
C ASN A 485 -42.63 11.98 -47.97
N HIS A 486 -43.02 12.06 -46.70
CA HIS A 486 -42.85 10.98 -45.75
C HIS A 486 -43.89 9.88 -45.93
N PRO A 487 -43.51 8.58 -45.96
CA PRO A 487 -44.44 7.47 -46.20
C PRO A 487 -45.63 7.42 -45.23
N THR A 488 -45.40 7.78 -43.97
CA THR A 488 -46.42 7.74 -42.91
C THR A 488 -46.89 9.12 -42.44
N LYS A 489 -46.08 10.18 -42.61
CA LYS A 489 -46.34 11.52 -42.07
C LYS A 489 -46.81 12.50 -43.15
N GLY A 490 -46.82 12.09 -44.42
CA GLY A 490 -47.19 12.94 -45.54
C GLY A 490 -46.15 14.00 -45.84
N LEU A 491 -46.59 15.16 -46.34
CA LEU A 491 -45.70 16.26 -46.73
C LEU A 491 -45.13 16.99 -45.51
N VAL A 492 -43.87 16.75 -45.19
CA VAL A 492 -43.16 17.39 -44.08
C VAL A 492 -42.56 18.72 -44.57
N PRO A 493 -42.81 19.85 -43.88
CA PRO A 493 -42.31 21.15 -44.29
C PRO A 493 -40.80 21.29 -44.02
N PRO A 494 -40.06 22.11 -44.82
CA PRO A 494 -38.61 22.31 -44.65
C PRO A 494 -38.19 22.76 -43.26
N ASN A 495 -39.00 23.58 -42.59
CA ASN A 495 -38.67 24.09 -41.26
C ASN A 495 -38.52 22.97 -40.21
N ASP A 496 -39.14 21.81 -40.43
CA ASP A 496 -39.12 20.71 -39.46
C ASP A 496 -37.89 19.80 -39.65
N PHE A 497 -37.36 19.68 -40.88
CA PHE A 497 -36.27 18.74 -41.18
C PHE A 497 -34.95 19.40 -41.56
N ILE A 498 -34.93 20.67 -42.00
CA ILE A 498 -33.67 21.36 -42.36
C ILE A 498 -32.75 21.57 -41.15
N PRO A 499 -33.23 22.03 -39.97
CA PRO A 499 -32.37 22.14 -38.79
C PRO A 499 -31.73 20.80 -38.40
N LEU A 500 -32.51 19.71 -38.53
CA LEU A 500 -32.04 18.36 -38.27
C LEU A 500 -30.99 17.90 -39.29
N ALA A 501 -31.18 18.26 -40.57
CA ALA A 501 -30.21 17.98 -41.62
C ALA A 501 -28.88 18.70 -41.38
N GLU A 502 -28.90 19.92 -40.84
CA GLU A 502 -27.69 20.68 -40.48
C GLU A 502 -26.94 20.00 -39.34
N GLU A 503 -27.64 19.63 -38.26
CA GLU A 503 -27.05 18.94 -37.10
C GLU A 503 -26.43 17.58 -37.47
N LEU A 504 -27.12 16.82 -38.34
CA LEU A 504 -26.64 15.51 -38.80
C LEU A 504 -25.59 15.59 -39.90
N GLY A 505 -25.23 16.78 -40.37
CA GLY A 505 -24.32 16.97 -41.51
C GLY A 505 -24.89 16.51 -42.86
N LEU A 506 -26.19 16.28 -42.94
CA LEU A 506 -26.91 15.88 -44.16
C LEU A 506 -27.26 17.06 -45.07
N ILE A 507 -27.13 18.30 -44.59
CA ILE A 507 -27.49 19.49 -45.36
C ILE A 507 -26.69 19.64 -46.65
N VAL A 508 -25.41 19.25 -46.64
CA VAL A 508 -24.53 19.31 -47.82
C VAL A 508 -24.98 18.31 -48.90
N PRO A 509 -25.09 16.99 -48.62
CA PRO A 509 -25.56 16.05 -49.64
C PRO A 509 -27.00 16.32 -50.07
N MET A 510 -27.85 16.86 -49.18
CA MET A 510 -29.21 17.29 -49.54
C MET A 510 -29.19 18.47 -50.52
N GLY A 511 -28.33 19.46 -50.29
CA GLY A 511 -28.14 20.59 -51.20
C GLY A 511 -27.64 20.16 -52.58
N GLU A 512 -26.70 19.22 -52.64
CA GLU A 512 -26.24 18.64 -53.92
C GLU A 512 -27.36 17.94 -54.69
N TRP A 513 -28.21 17.19 -53.98
CA TRP A 513 -29.36 16.53 -54.58
C TRP A 513 -30.36 17.56 -55.15
N VAL A 514 -30.70 18.60 -54.38
CA VAL A 514 -31.60 19.69 -54.82
C VAL A 514 -31.08 20.35 -56.08
N LEU A 515 -29.79 20.67 -56.15
CA LEU A 515 -29.18 21.29 -57.32
C LEU A 515 -29.25 20.39 -58.55
N LYS A 516 -28.91 19.10 -58.41
CA LYS A 516 -28.99 18.13 -59.51
C LYS A 516 -30.41 17.99 -60.03
N GLN A 517 -31.39 17.85 -59.14
CA GLN A 517 -32.79 17.71 -59.52
C GLN A 517 -33.31 18.99 -60.21
N ALA A 518 -33.01 20.17 -59.66
CA ALA A 518 -33.43 21.44 -60.25
C ALA A 518 -32.85 21.66 -61.66
N CYS A 519 -31.60 21.28 -61.89
CA CYS A 519 -30.99 21.31 -63.21
C CYS A 519 -31.69 20.33 -64.18
N SER A 520 -31.97 19.11 -63.73
CA SER A 520 -32.69 18.10 -64.52
C SER A 520 -34.10 18.57 -64.92
N ASP A 521 -34.85 19.16 -63.98
CA ASP A 521 -36.21 19.63 -64.24
C ASP A 521 -36.22 20.78 -65.26
N ILE A 522 -35.20 21.66 -65.24
CA ILE A 522 -35.02 22.72 -66.24
C ILE A 522 -34.70 22.15 -67.63
N GLU A 523 -33.94 21.05 -67.72
CA GLU A 523 -33.66 20.40 -69.01
C GLU A 523 -34.93 19.82 -69.65
N VAL A 524 -35.87 19.31 -68.83
CA VAL A 524 -37.16 18.78 -69.29
C VAL A 524 -38.15 19.89 -69.68
N LEU A 525 -38.01 21.09 -69.11
CA LEU A 525 -38.83 22.27 -69.41
C LEU A 525 -38.40 23.04 -70.66
N LYS A 526 -37.22 22.76 -71.21
CA LYS A 526 -36.73 23.30 -72.50
C LYS A 526 -37.31 22.52 -73.67
#